data_AF-A0A7W8EM90-F1
#
_entry.id   AF-A0A7W8EM90-F1
#
_cell.length_a   1.000
_cell.length_b   1.000
_cell.length_c   1.000
_cell.angle_alpha   90.00
_cell.angle_beta   90.00
_cell.angle_gamma   90.00
#
_symmetry.space_group_name_H-M   'P 1'
#
loop_
_entity.id
_entity.type
_entity.pdbx_description
1 polymer ?
#
loop_
_entity_poly.entity_id
_entity_poly.type
_entity_poly.pdbx_seq_one_letter_code
_entity_poly.pdbx_strand_id
1 'polypeptide(L)'
;MPGGRLTHDERRQIAAHVADGLGYAEIARRLGRPTSTISREVARNGGPGGYLADPAQQATGRRARRRGPYRTVSPTATHDFAERLAALMSETGLPRMPSRVFVCLLTTESGSLTAAELATRLQVSPASVSKAIAYLHPLGLVGREPDPGGRRERYVVHEDSWLRAWTADTRAHDKVAEATRDGIEILGADTAAGIRLARMGRFFAWISEEMASTVLTEPAVHNALTVLAALVHAARPLTVDELAAALTLPRERVADGLNALIQRPAIADPLTVRHADTGTYTITTRPDRLTPAQRAALTTPSGRSPSAPTGGSPSGPTGGSPSSSNGGSPPDPGGPSPSSP
;
A
#
# COMPACT_ATOMS: atom_id res chain seq x y z
N MET A 1 -11.55 -38.45 -23.93
CA MET A 1 -10.77 -37.33 -24.52
C MET A 1 -9.59 -37.01 -23.61
N PRO A 2 -8.34 -37.43 -23.91
CA PRO A 2 -7.22 -37.15 -23.00
C PRO A 2 -6.66 -35.73 -23.27
N GLY A 3 -7.39 -34.72 -22.81
CA GLY A 3 -7.03 -33.29 -22.89
C GLY A 3 -6.17 -32.79 -21.72
N GLY A 4 -5.25 -33.63 -21.23
CA GLY A 4 -4.33 -33.27 -20.15
C GLY A 4 -3.25 -32.27 -20.59
N ARG A 5 -2.64 -31.57 -19.63
CA ARG A 5 -1.43 -30.77 -19.86
C ARG A 5 -0.33 -31.66 -20.44
N LEU A 6 0.44 -31.14 -21.40
CA LEU A 6 1.66 -31.79 -21.85
C LEU A 6 2.58 -32.02 -20.65
N THR A 7 3.10 -33.23 -20.53
CA THR A 7 4.11 -33.64 -19.57
C THR A 7 5.47 -33.10 -19.99
N HIS A 8 6.45 -33.14 -19.08
CA HIS A 8 7.80 -32.72 -19.39
C HIS A 8 8.44 -33.62 -20.47
N ASP A 9 8.17 -34.91 -20.44
CA ASP A 9 8.67 -35.89 -21.40
C ASP A 9 8.10 -35.66 -22.80
N GLU A 10 6.79 -35.37 -22.90
CA GLU A 10 6.17 -34.97 -24.17
C GLU A 10 6.81 -33.67 -24.72
N ARG A 11 7.15 -32.71 -23.87
CA ARG A 11 7.86 -31.49 -24.30
C ARG A 11 9.26 -31.79 -24.84
N ARG A 12 9.99 -32.76 -24.26
CA ARG A 12 11.30 -33.19 -24.80
C ARG A 12 11.16 -33.85 -26.16
N GLN A 13 10.14 -34.67 -26.36
CA GLN A 13 9.85 -35.31 -27.65
C GLN A 13 9.42 -34.29 -28.71
N ILE A 14 8.63 -33.28 -28.35
CA ILE A 14 8.30 -32.16 -29.26
C ILE A 14 9.58 -31.42 -29.67
N ALA A 15 10.49 -31.13 -28.74
CA ALA A 15 11.72 -30.42 -29.05
C ALA A 15 12.63 -31.20 -30.02
N ALA A 16 12.80 -32.50 -29.79
CA ALA A 16 13.53 -33.36 -30.71
C ALA A 16 12.92 -33.36 -32.12
N HIS A 17 11.61 -33.57 -32.23
CA HIS A 17 10.96 -33.65 -33.53
C HIS A 17 10.87 -32.30 -34.27
N VAL A 18 10.77 -31.19 -33.54
CA VAL A 18 10.85 -29.85 -34.15
C VAL A 18 12.27 -29.58 -34.68
N ALA A 19 13.30 -30.00 -33.96
CA ALA A 19 14.69 -29.91 -34.42
C ALA A 19 14.96 -30.79 -35.66
N ASP A 20 14.32 -31.96 -35.73
CA ASP A 20 14.35 -32.85 -36.90
C ASP A 20 13.49 -32.34 -38.08
N GLY A 21 12.82 -31.19 -37.94
CA GLY A 21 12.01 -30.57 -39.00
C GLY A 21 10.66 -31.24 -39.28
N LEU A 22 10.15 -32.08 -38.36
CA LEU A 22 8.83 -32.71 -38.52
C LEU A 22 7.70 -31.68 -38.41
N GLY A 23 6.68 -31.84 -39.27
CA GLY A 23 5.47 -31.02 -39.22
C GLY A 23 4.62 -31.30 -37.96
N TYR A 24 3.93 -30.28 -37.43
CA TYR A 24 3.18 -30.39 -36.17
C TYR A 24 2.08 -31.45 -36.16
N ALA A 25 1.46 -31.72 -37.32
CA ALA A 25 0.46 -32.78 -37.44
C ALA A 25 1.07 -34.17 -37.23
N GLU A 26 2.32 -34.36 -37.66
CA GLU A 26 3.04 -35.62 -37.49
C GLU A 26 3.47 -35.82 -36.03
N ILE A 27 4.00 -34.77 -35.41
CA ILE A 27 4.35 -34.75 -33.98
C ILE A 27 3.12 -35.07 -33.13
N ALA A 28 1.98 -34.49 -33.48
CA ALA A 28 0.71 -34.71 -32.80
C ALA A 28 0.24 -36.17 -32.87
N ARG A 29 0.34 -36.81 -34.05
CA ARG A 29 0.02 -38.24 -34.20
C ARG A 29 0.91 -39.13 -33.35
N ARG A 30 2.22 -38.89 -33.35
CA ARG A 30 3.21 -39.68 -32.59
C ARG A 30 2.99 -39.60 -31.08
N LEU A 31 2.55 -38.44 -30.59
CA LEU A 31 2.30 -38.20 -29.17
C LEU A 31 0.85 -38.51 -28.75
N GLY A 32 -0.03 -38.90 -29.67
CA GLY A 32 -1.46 -39.08 -29.39
C GLY A 32 -2.14 -37.79 -28.89
N ARG A 33 -1.68 -36.63 -29.36
CA ARG A 33 -2.19 -35.31 -28.95
C ARG A 33 -2.86 -34.57 -30.12
N PRO A 34 -3.77 -33.61 -29.85
CA PRO A 34 -4.29 -32.75 -30.91
C PRO A 34 -3.20 -31.87 -31.53
N THR A 35 -3.22 -31.69 -32.86
CA THR A 35 -2.29 -30.80 -33.58
C THR A 35 -2.30 -29.37 -33.06
N SER A 36 -3.48 -28.87 -32.64
CA SER A 36 -3.63 -27.54 -32.04
C SER A 36 -2.93 -27.41 -30.68
N THR A 37 -2.69 -28.51 -29.96
CA THR A 37 -1.93 -28.51 -28.70
C THR A 37 -0.45 -28.33 -28.98
N ILE A 38 0.09 -29.06 -29.97
CA ILE A 38 1.50 -28.97 -30.37
C ILE A 38 1.82 -27.60 -30.96
N SER A 39 1.00 -27.13 -31.91
CA SER A 39 1.16 -25.81 -32.54
C SER A 39 1.13 -24.67 -31.51
N ARG A 40 0.16 -24.68 -30.57
CA ARG A 40 0.08 -23.65 -29.52
C ARG A 40 1.19 -23.76 -28.49
N GLU A 41 1.70 -24.95 -28.21
CA GLU A 41 2.84 -25.13 -27.29
C GLU A 41 4.13 -24.59 -27.92
N VAL A 42 4.41 -24.94 -29.18
CA VAL A 42 5.61 -24.50 -29.89
C VAL A 42 5.58 -22.98 -30.11
N ALA A 43 4.46 -22.44 -30.61
CA ALA A 43 4.29 -21.00 -30.82
C ALA A 43 4.46 -20.17 -29.53
N ARG A 44 4.02 -20.71 -28.38
CA ARG A 44 4.07 -20.00 -27.10
C ARG A 44 5.43 -20.05 -26.41
N ASN A 45 6.31 -20.99 -26.78
CA ASN A 45 7.57 -21.21 -26.09
C ASN A 45 8.79 -21.18 -27.04
N GLY A 46 8.82 -20.25 -28.00
CA GLY A 46 10.01 -19.98 -28.82
C GLY A 46 9.85 -20.24 -30.33
N GLY A 47 8.72 -20.80 -30.77
CA GLY A 47 8.43 -21.06 -32.17
C GLY A 47 9.26 -22.20 -32.79
N PRO A 48 9.02 -22.54 -34.08
CA PRO A 48 9.65 -23.69 -34.73
C PRO A 48 11.18 -23.66 -34.74
N GLY A 49 11.81 -22.49 -34.75
CA GLY A 49 13.27 -22.35 -34.77
C GLY A 49 13.95 -22.23 -33.41
N GLY A 50 13.18 -22.22 -32.31
CA GLY A 50 13.70 -21.92 -30.97
C GLY A 50 13.00 -22.65 -29.83
N TYR A 51 12.23 -23.69 -30.12
CA TYR A 51 11.49 -24.43 -29.10
C TYR A 51 12.42 -25.33 -28.27
N LEU A 52 12.46 -25.08 -26.95
CA LEU A 52 13.24 -25.84 -25.99
C LEU A 52 12.33 -26.36 -24.86
N ALA A 53 12.52 -27.64 -24.50
CA ALA A 53 11.66 -28.34 -23.54
C ALA A 53 11.77 -27.82 -22.10
N ASP A 54 12.98 -27.55 -21.62
CA ASP A 54 13.21 -27.09 -20.24
C ASP A 54 12.68 -25.67 -20.00
N PRO A 55 12.93 -24.68 -20.88
CA PRO A 55 12.29 -23.37 -20.78
C PRO A 55 10.77 -23.44 -20.87
N ALA A 56 10.21 -24.30 -21.74
CA ALA A 56 8.75 -24.49 -21.84
C ALA A 56 8.15 -25.08 -20.55
N GLN A 57 8.84 -26.03 -19.91
CA GLN A 57 8.47 -26.61 -18.62
C GLN A 57 8.52 -25.57 -17.50
N GLN A 58 9.62 -24.82 -17.41
CA GLN A 58 9.79 -23.75 -16.42
C GLN A 58 8.76 -22.63 -16.61
N ALA A 59 8.48 -22.22 -17.85
CA ALA A 59 7.47 -21.21 -18.15
C ALA A 59 6.05 -21.69 -17.77
N THR A 60 5.76 -22.98 -17.95
CA THR A 60 4.49 -23.59 -17.49
C THR A 60 4.42 -23.62 -15.97
N GLY A 61 5.52 -23.96 -15.29
CA GLY A 61 5.63 -23.92 -13.83
C GLY A 61 5.48 -22.51 -13.24
N ARG A 62 6.12 -21.50 -13.84
CA ARG A 62 5.99 -20.08 -13.45
C ARG A 62 4.56 -19.59 -13.59
N ARG A 63 3.86 -19.98 -14.66
CA ARG A 63 2.43 -19.66 -14.88
C ARG A 63 1.50 -20.36 -13.87
N ALA A 64 1.82 -21.60 -13.51
CA ALA A 64 1.09 -22.31 -12.46
C ALA A 64 1.33 -21.68 -11.07
N ARG A 65 2.55 -21.22 -10.77
CA ARG A 65 2.89 -20.56 -9.49
C ARG A 65 2.35 -19.13 -9.37
N ARG A 66 2.25 -18.37 -10.47
CA ARG A 66 1.56 -17.06 -10.48
C ARG A 66 0.06 -17.18 -10.16
N ARG A 67 -0.54 -18.35 -10.38
CA ARG A 67 -1.87 -18.71 -9.87
C ARG A 67 -1.71 -19.53 -8.59
N GLY A 68 -1.25 -18.89 -7.51
CA GLY A 68 -1.26 -19.52 -6.19
C GLY A 68 -2.68 -19.96 -5.81
N PRO A 69 -2.84 -20.94 -4.91
CA PRO A 69 -4.15 -21.33 -4.42
C PRO A 69 -4.72 -20.15 -3.63
N TYR A 70 -5.56 -19.36 -4.27
CA TYR A 70 -6.40 -18.41 -3.56
C TYR A 70 -7.21 -19.22 -2.55
N ARG A 71 -7.11 -18.88 -1.27
CA ARG A 71 -8.06 -19.33 -0.26
C ARG A 71 -9.44 -18.93 -0.78
N THR A 72 -10.21 -19.89 -1.28
CA THR A 72 -11.55 -19.66 -1.79
C THR A 72 -12.43 -19.21 -0.63
N VAL A 73 -12.65 -17.90 -0.54
CA VAL A 73 -13.64 -17.34 0.38
C VAL A 73 -15.02 -17.74 -0.15
N SER A 74 -15.91 -18.19 0.72
CA SER A 74 -17.28 -18.57 0.33
C SER A 74 -17.95 -17.39 -0.39
N PRO A 75 -18.61 -17.61 -1.55
CA PRO A 75 -19.35 -16.55 -2.26
C PRO A 75 -20.33 -15.79 -1.36
N THR A 76 -20.98 -16.49 -0.43
CA THR A 76 -21.89 -15.90 0.55
C THR A 76 -21.16 -14.96 1.51
N ALA A 77 -19.98 -15.35 2.01
CA ALA A 77 -19.19 -14.52 2.91
C ALA A 77 -18.66 -13.25 2.22
N THR A 78 -18.29 -13.34 0.94
CA THR A 78 -17.90 -12.18 0.12
C THR A 78 -19.08 -11.23 -0.09
N HIS A 79 -20.27 -11.77 -0.40
CA HIS A 79 -21.49 -10.98 -0.57
C HIS A 79 -21.89 -10.25 0.73
N ASP A 80 -21.89 -10.95 1.86
CA ASP A 80 -22.24 -10.35 3.15
C ASP A 80 -21.25 -9.26 3.57
N PHE A 81 -19.95 -9.49 3.32
CA PHE A 81 -18.94 -8.45 3.52
C PHE A 81 -19.18 -7.25 2.59
N ALA A 82 -19.46 -7.48 1.32
CA ALA A 82 -19.70 -6.42 0.35
C ALA A 82 -20.91 -5.55 0.72
N GLU A 83 -22.01 -6.15 1.15
CA GLU A 83 -23.20 -5.41 1.59
C GLU A 83 -22.94 -4.63 2.90
N ARG A 84 -22.21 -5.22 3.87
CA ARG A 84 -21.81 -4.49 5.10
C ARG A 84 -20.90 -3.30 4.79
N LEU A 85 -19.89 -3.49 3.94
CA LEU A 85 -18.98 -2.41 3.56
C LEU A 85 -19.72 -1.31 2.79
N ALA A 86 -20.63 -1.66 1.88
CA ALA A 86 -21.44 -0.69 1.16
C ALA A 86 -22.37 0.11 2.08
N ALA A 87 -22.89 -0.51 3.15
CA ALA A 87 -23.67 0.18 4.17
C ALA A 87 -22.82 1.22 4.93
N LEU A 88 -21.63 0.83 5.41
CA LEU A 88 -20.70 1.75 6.08
C LEU A 88 -20.30 2.93 5.19
N MET A 89 -20.00 2.67 3.91
CA MET A 89 -19.71 3.76 2.95
C MET A 89 -20.91 4.68 2.71
N SER A 90 -22.13 4.17 2.88
CA SER A 90 -23.33 5.01 2.76
C SER A 90 -23.49 5.94 3.96
N GLU A 91 -23.07 5.49 5.15
CA GLU A 91 -23.06 6.30 6.37
C GLU A 91 -22.04 7.44 6.29
N THR A 92 -20.97 7.31 5.50
CA THR A 92 -19.99 8.38 5.26
C THR A 92 -20.44 9.41 4.23
N GLY A 93 -21.66 9.30 3.69
CA GLY A 93 -22.26 10.29 2.78
C GLY A 93 -22.31 9.89 1.30
N LEU A 94 -21.78 8.73 0.89
CA LEU A 94 -22.01 8.23 -0.46
C LEU A 94 -23.45 7.70 -0.61
N PRO A 95 -24.14 7.94 -1.74
CA PRO A 95 -25.45 7.36 -1.94
C PRO A 95 -25.37 5.82 -2.03
N ARG A 96 -26.39 5.14 -1.50
CA ARG A 96 -26.44 3.67 -1.35
C ARG A 96 -26.04 2.88 -2.60
N MET A 97 -26.54 3.28 -3.78
CA MET A 97 -26.27 2.56 -5.02
C MET A 97 -24.83 2.76 -5.52
N PRO A 98 -24.27 3.99 -5.60
CA PRO A 98 -22.83 4.23 -5.73
C PRO A 98 -21.97 3.38 -4.79
N SER A 99 -22.28 3.32 -3.48
CA SER A 99 -21.51 2.51 -2.53
C SER A 99 -21.49 1.03 -2.91
N ARG A 100 -22.65 0.46 -3.26
CA ARG A 100 -22.75 -0.94 -3.70
C ARG A 100 -22.00 -1.20 -5.02
N VAL A 101 -22.07 -0.28 -6.00
CA VAL A 101 -21.31 -0.40 -7.26
C VAL A 101 -19.80 -0.37 -7.01
N PHE A 102 -19.33 0.58 -6.21
CA PHE A 102 -17.92 0.72 -5.89
C PHE A 102 -17.37 -0.51 -5.15
N VAL A 103 -18.08 -1.00 -4.12
CA VAL A 103 -17.67 -2.21 -3.38
C VAL A 103 -17.70 -3.46 -4.27
N CYS A 104 -18.68 -3.58 -5.17
CA CYS A 104 -18.71 -4.68 -6.14
C CYS A 104 -17.48 -4.67 -7.06
N LEU A 105 -17.04 -3.49 -7.50
CA LEU A 105 -15.80 -3.35 -8.26
C LEU A 105 -14.54 -3.63 -7.41
N LEU A 106 -14.49 -3.20 -6.14
CA LEU A 106 -13.35 -3.47 -5.25
C LEU A 106 -13.14 -4.96 -4.94
N THR A 107 -14.25 -5.70 -4.83
CA THR A 107 -14.23 -7.11 -4.41
C THR A 107 -14.21 -8.09 -5.58
N THR A 108 -14.25 -7.62 -6.84
CA THR A 108 -14.25 -8.51 -8.00
C THR A 108 -12.86 -9.06 -8.29
N GLU A 109 -12.74 -10.38 -8.39
CA GLU A 109 -11.46 -11.03 -8.76
C GLU A 109 -10.99 -10.66 -10.18
N SER A 110 -11.92 -10.26 -11.07
CA SER A 110 -11.59 -9.84 -12.42
C SER A 110 -10.89 -8.47 -12.49
N GLY A 111 -10.90 -7.69 -11.41
CA GLY A 111 -10.42 -6.31 -11.37
C GLY A 111 -11.27 -5.28 -12.12
N SER A 112 -12.12 -5.71 -13.07
CA SER A 112 -13.02 -4.82 -13.81
C SER A 112 -14.33 -5.51 -14.21
N LEU A 113 -15.40 -4.72 -14.38
CA LEU A 113 -16.74 -5.18 -14.75
C LEU A 113 -17.42 -4.24 -15.75
N THR A 114 -18.21 -4.79 -16.65
CA THR A 114 -19.11 -4.04 -17.54
C THR A 114 -20.39 -3.62 -16.82
N ALA A 115 -21.13 -2.67 -17.40
CA ALA A 115 -22.44 -2.25 -16.88
C ALA A 115 -23.43 -3.43 -16.72
N ALA A 116 -23.42 -4.37 -17.67
CA ALA A 116 -24.28 -5.55 -17.64
C ALA A 116 -23.90 -6.50 -16.51
N GLU A 117 -22.60 -6.76 -16.32
CA GLU A 117 -22.11 -7.61 -15.22
C GLU A 117 -22.43 -7.00 -13.86
N LEU A 118 -22.28 -5.68 -13.71
CA LEU A 118 -22.67 -4.96 -12.49
C LEU A 118 -24.18 -5.07 -12.22
N ALA A 119 -25.02 -4.89 -13.25
CA ALA A 119 -26.47 -5.01 -13.13
C ALA A 119 -26.89 -6.42 -12.68
N THR A 120 -26.30 -7.45 -13.28
CA THR A 120 -26.55 -8.85 -12.91
C THR A 120 -26.09 -9.16 -11.48
N ARG A 121 -24.87 -8.75 -11.10
CA ARG A 121 -24.32 -9.06 -9.77
C ARG A 121 -25.07 -8.36 -8.65
N LEU A 122 -25.47 -7.10 -8.88
CA LEU A 122 -26.15 -6.29 -7.87
C LEU A 122 -27.67 -6.48 -7.86
N GLN A 123 -28.21 -7.22 -8.83
CA GLN A 123 -29.64 -7.43 -9.04
C GLN A 123 -30.40 -6.10 -9.20
N VAL A 124 -29.88 -5.21 -10.05
CA VAL A 124 -30.44 -3.87 -10.29
C VAL A 124 -30.54 -3.56 -11.78
N SER A 125 -31.28 -2.51 -12.12
CA SER A 125 -31.41 -2.08 -13.53
C SER A 125 -30.08 -1.53 -14.08
N PRO A 126 -29.81 -1.68 -15.39
CA PRO A 126 -28.67 -1.02 -16.05
C PRO A 126 -28.67 0.50 -15.87
N ALA A 127 -29.85 1.13 -15.83
CA ALA A 127 -29.97 2.56 -15.60
C ALA A 127 -29.48 2.98 -14.20
N SER A 128 -29.74 2.16 -13.18
CA SER A 128 -29.23 2.38 -11.82
C SER A 128 -27.70 2.32 -11.78
N VAL A 129 -27.11 1.37 -12.51
CA VAL A 129 -25.65 1.25 -12.66
C VAL A 129 -25.08 2.48 -13.36
N SER A 130 -25.67 2.90 -14.48
CA SER A 130 -25.20 4.08 -15.22
C SER A 130 -25.22 5.35 -14.37
N LYS A 131 -26.28 5.57 -13.57
CA LYS A 131 -26.37 6.70 -12.64
C LYS A 131 -25.30 6.63 -11.54
N ALA A 132 -25.07 5.44 -10.99
CA ALA A 132 -24.04 5.24 -9.97
C ALA A 132 -22.62 5.50 -10.53
N ILE A 133 -22.33 5.02 -11.73
CA ILE A 133 -21.06 5.30 -12.42
C ILE A 133 -20.90 6.79 -12.72
N ALA A 134 -21.96 7.45 -13.20
CA ALA A 134 -21.94 8.90 -13.47
C ALA A 134 -21.66 9.72 -12.20
N TYR A 135 -22.09 9.23 -11.03
CA TYR A 135 -21.77 9.83 -9.73
C TYR A 135 -20.33 9.55 -9.29
N LEU A 136 -19.84 8.31 -9.41
CA LEU A 136 -18.51 7.90 -8.94
C LEU A 136 -17.36 8.41 -9.81
N HIS A 137 -17.60 8.63 -11.10
CA HIS A 137 -16.55 8.98 -12.05
C HIS A 137 -15.93 10.37 -11.80
N PRO A 138 -16.70 11.46 -11.61
CA PRO A 138 -16.15 12.76 -11.23
C PRO A 138 -15.43 12.76 -9.89
N LEU A 139 -15.85 11.88 -8.96
CA LEU A 139 -15.20 11.68 -7.68
C LEU A 139 -13.88 10.90 -7.79
N GLY A 140 -13.42 10.54 -8.98
CA GLY A 140 -12.14 9.82 -9.17
C GLY A 140 -12.15 8.35 -8.70
N LEU A 141 -13.23 7.88 -8.06
CA LEU A 141 -13.35 6.56 -7.47
C LEU A 141 -13.42 5.43 -8.51
N VAL A 142 -13.94 5.71 -9.71
CA VAL A 142 -14.06 4.72 -10.79
C VAL A 142 -13.49 5.22 -12.11
N GLY A 143 -12.63 4.40 -12.72
CA GLY A 143 -12.09 4.56 -14.06
C GLY A 143 -12.92 3.84 -15.13
N ARG A 144 -12.63 4.17 -16.39
CA ARG A 144 -13.23 3.51 -17.57
C ARG A 144 -12.10 3.03 -18.46
N GLU A 145 -12.16 1.76 -18.82
CA GLU A 145 -11.21 1.14 -19.75
C GLU A 145 -11.95 0.58 -20.97
N PRO A 146 -11.36 0.67 -22.17
CA PRO A 146 -11.91 0.00 -23.34
C PRO A 146 -11.76 -1.52 -23.21
N ASP A 147 -12.83 -2.26 -23.53
CA ASP A 147 -12.82 -3.73 -23.51
C ASP A 147 -11.87 -4.28 -24.59
N PRO A 148 -10.88 -5.15 -24.24
CA PRO A 148 -9.96 -5.75 -25.19
C PRO A 148 -10.70 -6.70 -26.15
N GLY A 149 -11.23 -6.16 -27.26
CA GLY A 149 -11.97 -6.91 -28.28
C GLY A 149 -13.45 -6.55 -28.43
N GLY A 150 -13.92 -5.46 -27.80
CA GLY A 150 -15.33 -5.05 -27.88
C GLY A 150 -15.54 -3.53 -27.94
N ARG A 151 -16.80 -3.12 -28.19
CA ARG A 151 -17.27 -1.72 -28.11
C ARG A 151 -17.76 -1.32 -26.71
N ARG A 152 -17.65 -2.19 -25.71
CA ARG A 152 -18.21 -1.97 -24.37
C ARG A 152 -17.16 -1.33 -23.46
N GLU A 153 -17.60 -0.45 -22.57
CA GLU A 153 -16.77 0.11 -21.51
C GLU A 153 -16.70 -0.86 -20.33
N ARG A 154 -15.50 -1.06 -19.78
CA ARG A 154 -15.28 -1.73 -18.49
C ARG A 154 -15.01 -0.67 -17.43
N TYR A 155 -15.59 -0.87 -16.25
CA TYR A 155 -15.35 -0.05 -15.07
C TYR A 155 -14.35 -0.73 -14.17
N VAL A 156 -13.44 0.07 -13.62
CA VAL A 156 -12.30 -0.39 -12.81
C VAL A 156 -12.10 0.56 -11.64
N VAL A 157 -11.65 0.02 -10.51
CA VAL A 157 -11.07 0.82 -9.43
C VAL A 157 -9.56 0.66 -9.56
N HIS A 158 -8.87 1.75 -9.91
CA HIS A 158 -7.42 1.73 -10.08
C HIS A 158 -6.73 1.76 -8.72
N GLU A 159 -5.45 1.37 -8.70
CA GLU A 159 -4.62 1.43 -7.48
C GLU A 159 -4.51 2.86 -6.94
N ASP A 160 -4.57 3.87 -7.82
CA ASP A 160 -4.55 5.29 -7.48
C ASP A 160 -5.95 5.90 -7.30
N SER A 161 -7.04 5.12 -7.32
CA SER A 161 -8.41 5.65 -7.23
C SER A 161 -8.65 6.50 -5.97
N TRP A 162 -8.03 6.14 -4.85
CA TRP A 162 -8.09 6.92 -3.61
C TRP A 162 -7.35 8.25 -3.72
N LEU A 163 -6.17 8.25 -4.33
CA LEU A 163 -5.41 9.46 -4.63
C LEU A 163 -6.17 10.38 -5.60
N ARG A 164 -6.80 9.81 -6.63
CA ARG A 164 -7.64 10.54 -7.60
C ARG A 164 -8.87 11.14 -6.92
N ALA A 165 -9.51 10.40 -6.02
CA ALA A 165 -10.66 10.89 -5.25
C ALA A 165 -10.27 12.03 -4.30
N TRP A 166 -9.16 11.88 -3.60
CA TRP A 166 -8.60 12.93 -2.75
C TRP A 166 -8.27 14.21 -3.54
N THR A 167 -7.64 14.05 -4.71
CA THR A 167 -7.32 15.18 -5.60
C THR A 167 -8.59 15.86 -6.10
N ALA A 168 -9.62 15.08 -6.45
CA ALA A 168 -10.90 15.61 -6.90
C ALA A 168 -11.61 16.40 -5.79
N ASP A 169 -11.57 15.90 -4.55
CA ASP A 169 -12.15 16.55 -3.37
C ASP A 169 -11.41 17.85 -3.01
N THR A 170 -10.08 17.83 -3.01
CA THR A 170 -9.22 19.02 -2.82
C THR A 170 -9.59 20.12 -3.81
N ARG A 171 -9.70 19.77 -5.11
CA ARG A 171 -10.12 20.72 -6.16
C ARG A 171 -11.55 21.23 -5.98
N ALA A 172 -12.45 20.45 -5.40
CA ALA A 172 -13.82 20.89 -5.12
C ALA A 172 -13.82 21.94 -4.01
N HIS A 173 -13.03 21.74 -2.95
CA HIS A 173 -12.85 22.72 -1.87
C HIS A 173 -12.22 24.03 -2.38
N ASP A 174 -11.22 23.96 -3.27
CA ASP A 174 -10.64 25.15 -3.92
C ASP A 174 -11.69 25.99 -4.65
N LYS A 175 -12.56 25.34 -5.43
CA LYS A 175 -13.62 26.01 -6.17
C LYS A 175 -14.64 26.68 -5.25
N VAL A 176 -14.95 26.08 -4.10
CA VAL A 176 -15.83 26.71 -3.11
C VAL A 176 -15.15 27.95 -2.52
N ALA A 177 -13.86 27.86 -2.19
CA ALA A 177 -13.10 29.01 -1.71
C ALA A 177 -13.03 30.14 -2.76
N GLU A 178 -12.84 29.81 -4.03
CA GLU A 178 -12.89 30.77 -5.15
C GLU A 178 -14.25 31.44 -5.28
N ALA A 179 -15.33 30.65 -5.35
CA ALA A 179 -16.69 31.19 -5.46
C ALA A 179 -17.07 32.10 -4.28
N THR A 180 -16.54 31.84 -3.08
CA THR A 180 -16.77 32.74 -1.94
C THR A 180 -16.08 34.10 -2.11
N ARG A 181 -14.92 34.16 -2.77
CA ARG A 181 -14.23 35.43 -3.06
C ARG A 181 -15.03 36.25 -4.06
N ASP A 182 -15.49 35.63 -5.14
CA ASP A 182 -16.37 36.28 -6.12
C ASP A 182 -17.65 36.81 -5.46
N GLY A 183 -18.24 36.01 -4.57
CA GLY A 183 -19.42 36.40 -3.80
C GLY A 183 -19.18 37.59 -2.86
N ILE A 184 -17.98 37.75 -2.30
CA ILE A 184 -17.61 38.89 -1.46
C ILE A 184 -17.47 40.16 -2.31
N GLU A 185 -16.92 40.07 -3.51
CA GLU A 185 -16.81 41.21 -4.44
C GLU A 185 -18.20 41.72 -4.86
N ILE A 186 -19.16 40.81 -5.06
CA ILE A 186 -20.53 41.16 -5.43
C ILE A 186 -21.32 41.72 -4.24
N LEU A 187 -21.23 41.09 -3.07
CA LEU A 187 -22.07 41.40 -1.91
C LEU A 187 -21.45 42.43 -0.96
N GLY A 188 -20.20 42.82 -1.17
CA GLY A 188 -19.44 43.73 -0.32
C GLY A 188 -18.89 43.04 0.94
N ALA A 189 -17.59 43.25 1.19
CA ALA A 189 -16.87 42.63 2.31
C ALA A 189 -17.39 43.04 3.70
N ASP A 190 -17.92 44.25 3.82
CA ASP A 190 -18.39 44.81 5.10
C ASP A 190 -19.83 44.40 5.45
N THR A 191 -20.51 43.68 4.55
CA THR A 191 -21.87 43.21 4.83
C THR A 191 -21.85 41.96 5.69
N ALA A 192 -22.95 41.71 6.42
CA ALA A 192 -23.11 40.47 7.18
C ALA A 192 -23.00 39.20 6.31
N ALA A 193 -23.39 39.29 5.02
CA ALA A 193 -23.23 38.21 4.06
C ALA A 193 -21.76 38.03 3.64
N GLY A 194 -21.05 39.13 3.34
CA GLY A 194 -19.61 39.12 3.05
C GLY A 194 -18.78 38.52 4.18
N ILE A 195 -19.09 38.86 5.44
CA ILE A 195 -18.42 38.30 6.62
C ILE A 195 -18.62 36.78 6.73
N ARG A 196 -19.83 36.26 6.45
CA ARG A 196 -20.08 34.81 6.45
C ARG A 196 -19.34 34.10 5.32
N LEU A 197 -19.37 34.66 4.10
CA LEU A 197 -18.63 34.12 2.96
C LEU A 197 -17.13 34.11 3.21
N ALA A 198 -16.57 35.16 3.81
CA ALA A 198 -15.15 35.24 4.14
C ALA A 198 -14.74 34.16 5.15
N ARG A 199 -15.59 33.80 6.11
CA ARG A 199 -15.34 32.68 7.04
C ARG A 199 -15.36 31.34 6.30
N MET A 200 -16.35 31.12 5.44
CA MET A 200 -16.46 29.89 4.65
C MET A 200 -15.28 29.71 3.70
N GLY A 201 -14.90 30.78 2.98
CA GLY A 201 -13.76 30.76 2.04
C GLY A 201 -12.44 30.43 2.72
N ARG A 202 -12.15 31.04 3.88
CA ARG A 202 -10.95 30.72 4.66
C ARG A 202 -10.93 29.27 5.12
N PHE A 203 -12.06 28.74 5.58
CA PHE A 203 -12.16 27.36 6.03
C PHE A 203 -11.86 26.37 4.91
N PHE A 204 -12.51 26.52 3.74
CA PHE A 204 -12.28 25.61 2.61
C PHE A 204 -10.90 25.77 1.98
N ALA A 205 -10.33 26.98 1.96
CA ALA A 205 -8.94 27.19 1.52
C ALA A 205 -7.94 26.47 2.44
N TRP A 206 -8.12 26.59 3.76
CA TRP A 206 -7.29 25.88 4.74
C TRP A 206 -7.40 24.36 4.61
N ILE A 207 -8.61 23.81 4.46
CA ILE A 207 -8.82 22.37 4.24
C ILE A 207 -8.10 21.91 2.97
N SER A 208 -8.23 22.65 1.87
CA SER A 208 -7.58 22.28 0.61
C SER A 208 -6.05 22.23 0.74
N GLU A 209 -5.46 23.24 1.40
CA GLU A 209 -4.01 23.33 1.63
C GLU A 209 -3.51 22.17 2.51
N GLU A 210 -4.22 21.88 3.60
CA GLU A 210 -3.89 20.77 4.51
C GLU A 210 -4.01 19.41 3.80
N MET A 211 -5.07 19.23 3.01
CA MET A 211 -5.30 18.02 2.23
C MET A 211 -4.22 17.82 1.15
N ALA A 212 -3.83 18.88 0.45
CA ALA A 212 -2.76 18.83 -0.55
C ALA A 212 -1.41 18.44 0.10
N SER A 213 -1.10 18.97 1.29
CA SER A 213 0.13 18.63 2.01
C SER A 213 0.21 17.16 2.44
N THR A 214 -0.93 16.58 2.84
CA THR A 214 -1.02 15.20 3.33
C THR A 214 -0.83 14.19 2.20
N VAL A 215 -1.39 14.42 1.01
CA VAL A 215 -1.28 13.48 -0.12
C VAL A 215 0.10 13.44 -0.76
N LEU A 216 0.84 14.57 -0.75
CA LEU A 216 2.27 14.58 -1.10
C LEU A 216 3.11 13.66 -0.20
N THR A 217 2.53 13.20 0.92
CA THR A 217 3.18 12.38 1.93
C THR A 217 2.90 10.88 1.78
N GLU A 218 1.85 10.42 1.10
CA GLU A 218 1.47 8.97 1.08
C GLU A 218 2.38 8.10 0.18
N PRO A 219 2.65 8.47 -1.09
CA PRO A 219 3.67 7.80 -1.89
C PRO A 219 5.07 7.97 -1.30
N ALA A 220 5.33 9.14 -0.70
CA ALA A 220 6.60 9.43 -0.03
C ALA A 220 6.81 8.55 1.21
N VAL A 221 5.76 8.21 1.98
CA VAL A 221 5.83 7.26 3.11
C VAL A 221 6.08 5.84 2.61
N HIS A 222 5.42 5.41 1.53
CA HIS A 222 5.71 4.09 0.94
C HIS A 222 7.15 3.99 0.42
N ASN A 223 7.61 5.03 -0.29
CA ASN A 223 8.99 5.15 -0.74
C ASN A 223 9.94 5.20 0.46
N ALA A 224 9.60 5.92 1.53
CA ALA A 224 10.38 6.02 2.76
C ALA A 224 10.55 4.66 3.43
N LEU A 225 9.49 3.87 3.59
CA LEU A 225 9.59 2.53 4.17
C LEU A 225 10.42 1.58 3.29
N THR A 226 10.30 1.70 1.97
CA THR A 226 11.08 0.92 1.01
C THR A 226 12.57 1.27 1.07
N VAL A 227 12.90 2.57 1.09
CA VAL A 227 14.27 3.06 1.23
C VAL A 227 14.85 2.71 2.61
N LEU A 228 14.05 2.81 3.67
CA LEU A 228 14.44 2.41 5.02
C LEU A 228 14.80 0.92 5.06
N ALA A 229 13.95 0.06 4.47
CA ALA A 229 14.24 -1.37 4.37
C ALA A 229 15.53 -1.66 3.59
N ALA A 230 15.80 -0.91 2.51
CA ALA A 230 17.03 -1.03 1.73
C ALA A 230 18.27 -0.66 2.56
N LEU A 231 18.21 0.43 3.31
CA LEU A 231 19.30 0.86 4.21
C LEU A 231 19.53 -0.14 5.35
N VAL A 232 18.45 -0.70 5.92
CA VAL A 232 18.52 -1.78 6.93
C VAL A 232 19.21 -3.01 6.37
N HIS A 233 18.82 -3.45 5.16
CA HIS A 233 19.37 -4.66 4.56
C HIS A 233 20.82 -4.49 4.10
N ALA A 234 21.16 -3.33 3.55
CA ALA A 234 22.51 -3.06 3.06
C ALA A 234 23.54 -2.96 4.20
N ALA A 235 23.11 -2.50 5.37
CA ALA A 235 23.94 -2.34 6.57
C ALA A 235 25.25 -1.56 6.31
N ARG A 236 25.25 -0.68 5.30
CA ARG A 236 26.36 0.19 4.89
C ARG A 236 25.83 1.52 4.37
N PRO A 237 26.65 2.58 4.33
CA PRO A 237 26.26 3.83 3.70
C PRO A 237 25.92 3.64 2.22
N LEU A 238 24.84 4.28 1.77
CA LEU A 238 24.40 4.25 0.37
C LEU A 238 24.07 5.66 -0.13
N THR A 239 24.41 5.95 -1.38
CA THR A 239 23.97 7.16 -2.10
C THR A 239 22.55 7.00 -2.65
N VAL A 240 21.93 8.12 -3.04
CA VAL A 240 20.61 8.12 -3.71
C VAL A 240 20.65 7.30 -5.00
N ASP A 241 21.74 7.39 -5.76
CA ASP A 241 21.87 6.71 -7.06
C ASP A 241 22.06 5.20 -6.89
N GLU A 242 22.83 4.77 -5.88
CA GLU A 242 22.92 3.34 -5.52
C GLU A 242 21.58 2.77 -5.05
N LEU A 243 20.82 3.53 -4.25
CA LEU A 243 19.47 3.14 -3.81
C LEU A 243 18.50 3.05 -4.99
N ALA A 244 18.52 4.03 -5.89
CA ALA A 244 17.67 4.04 -7.08
C ALA A 244 17.97 2.85 -8.00
N ALA A 245 19.25 2.56 -8.23
CA ALA A 245 19.68 1.42 -9.03
C ALA A 245 19.29 0.08 -8.38
N ALA A 246 19.52 -0.10 -7.08
CA ALA A 246 19.23 -1.33 -6.38
C ALA A 246 17.71 -1.60 -6.26
N LEU A 247 16.91 -0.56 -6.05
CA LEU A 247 15.45 -0.67 -5.91
C LEU A 247 14.71 -0.63 -7.25
N THR A 248 15.41 -0.36 -8.35
CA THR A 248 14.80 -0.12 -9.68
C THR A 248 13.72 0.97 -9.61
N LEU A 249 13.98 2.02 -8.83
CA LEU A 249 13.09 3.16 -8.63
C LEU A 249 13.67 4.43 -9.27
N PRO A 250 12.82 5.35 -9.77
CA PRO A 250 13.28 6.68 -10.17
C PRO A 250 13.98 7.40 -9.00
N ARG A 251 15.06 8.12 -9.31
CA ARG A 251 15.86 8.89 -8.35
C ARG A 251 15.02 9.84 -7.50
N GLU A 252 14.05 10.50 -8.12
CA GLU A 252 13.11 11.42 -7.45
C GLU A 252 12.31 10.73 -6.35
N ARG A 253 11.80 9.52 -6.61
CA ARG A 253 11.04 8.75 -5.60
C ARG A 253 11.90 8.35 -4.41
N VAL A 254 13.17 8.00 -4.65
CA VAL A 254 14.13 7.71 -3.59
C VAL A 254 14.42 8.97 -2.77
N ALA A 255 14.61 10.12 -3.43
CA ALA A 255 14.82 11.40 -2.76
C ALA A 255 13.60 11.81 -1.91
N ASP A 256 12.38 11.64 -2.41
CA ASP A 256 11.14 11.90 -1.69
C ASP A 256 11.03 11.02 -0.43
N GLY A 257 11.35 9.72 -0.56
CA GLY A 257 11.36 8.79 0.57
C GLY A 257 12.40 9.17 1.64
N LEU A 258 13.61 9.56 1.22
CA LEU A 258 14.66 10.02 2.14
C LEU A 258 14.26 11.33 2.83
N ASN A 259 13.67 12.28 2.09
CA ASN A 259 13.18 13.54 2.65
C ASN A 259 12.06 13.28 3.67
N ALA A 260 11.12 12.38 3.38
CA ALA A 260 10.08 11.99 4.33
C ALA A 260 10.65 11.38 5.63
N LEU A 261 11.69 10.54 5.55
CA LEU A 261 12.37 9.98 6.74
C LEU A 261 13.07 11.05 7.58
N ILE A 262 13.63 12.09 6.94
CA ILE A 262 14.29 13.21 7.62
C ILE A 262 13.27 14.14 8.28
N GLN A 263 12.24 14.55 7.54
CA GLN A 263 11.22 15.49 8.01
C GLN A 263 10.29 14.87 9.06
N ARG A 264 10.10 13.55 9.03
CA ARG A 264 9.20 12.83 9.94
C ARG A 264 9.90 11.61 10.57
N PRO A 265 10.77 11.83 11.59
CA PRO A 265 11.51 10.75 12.26
C PRO A 265 10.63 9.64 12.86
N ALA A 266 9.34 9.90 13.11
CA ALA A 266 8.38 8.92 13.59
C ALA A 266 8.14 7.77 12.59
N ILE A 267 8.34 7.98 11.28
CA ILE A 267 8.18 6.93 10.25
C ILE A 267 9.23 5.84 10.42
N ALA A 268 10.45 6.23 10.83
CA ALA A 268 11.58 5.33 10.92
C ALA A 268 11.69 4.60 12.26
N ASP A 269 10.81 4.87 13.22
CA ASP A 269 10.91 4.35 14.58
C ASP A 269 10.98 2.81 14.63
N PRO A 270 11.94 2.18 15.36
CA PRO A 270 12.88 2.75 16.34
C PRO A 270 14.23 3.26 15.77
N LEU A 271 14.32 3.40 14.45
CA LEU A 271 15.52 3.81 13.72
C LEU A 271 15.51 5.32 13.41
N THR A 272 16.65 5.82 12.97
CA THR A 272 16.85 7.17 12.45
C THR A 272 17.79 7.11 11.26
N VAL A 273 17.41 7.77 10.17
CA VAL A 273 18.27 7.94 9.00
C VAL A 273 19.14 9.17 9.19
N ARG A 274 20.44 9.04 8.94
CA ARG A 274 21.41 10.13 8.96
C ARG A 274 21.96 10.34 7.56
N HIS A 275 22.02 11.60 7.15
CA HIS A 275 22.74 12.04 5.98
C HIS A 275 24.17 12.42 6.37
N ALA A 276 25.17 11.89 5.68
CA ALA A 276 26.57 12.25 5.86
C ALA A 276 26.99 13.31 4.82
N ASP A 277 28.02 14.11 5.16
CA ASP A 277 28.53 15.18 4.30
C ASP A 277 29.02 14.67 2.92
N THR A 278 29.32 13.38 2.83
CA THR A 278 29.70 12.66 1.61
C THR A 278 28.52 12.32 0.68
N GLY A 279 27.30 12.75 1.00
CA GLY A 279 26.09 12.47 0.19
C GLY A 279 25.51 11.06 0.38
N THR A 280 25.97 10.34 1.41
CA THR A 280 25.51 8.98 1.73
C THR A 280 24.56 8.98 2.90
N TYR A 281 23.62 8.04 2.89
CA TYR A 281 22.64 7.83 3.95
C TYR A 281 22.97 6.57 4.73
N THR A 282 22.84 6.64 6.05
CA THR A 282 23.01 5.51 6.97
C THR A 282 21.87 5.45 7.97
N ILE A 283 21.67 4.31 8.61
CA ILE A 283 20.68 4.13 9.67
C ILE A 283 21.37 3.94 11.01
N THR A 284 20.76 4.49 12.05
CA THR A 284 21.18 4.30 13.44
C THR A 284 19.96 4.05 14.30
N THR A 285 20.12 3.37 15.43
CA THR A 285 19.05 3.29 16.43
C THR A 285 18.86 4.64 17.09
N ARG A 286 17.61 5.01 17.36
CA ARG A 286 17.29 6.24 18.09
C ARG A 286 18.01 6.31 19.45
N PRO A 287 18.76 7.39 19.74
CA PRO A 287 19.54 7.48 20.97
C PRO A 287 18.68 7.70 22.22
N ASP A 288 17.43 8.11 22.06
CA ASP A 288 16.44 8.34 23.13
C ASP A 288 15.67 7.07 23.54
N ARG A 289 15.78 5.98 22.76
CA ARG A 289 15.04 4.72 23.04
C ARG A 289 15.68 3.83 24.11
N LEU A 290 17.00 3.93 24.27
CA LEU A 290 17.76 3.16 25.26
C LEU A 290 18.60 4.12 26.10
N THR A 291 18.55 3.95 27.41
CA THR A 291 19.47 4.64 28.32
C THR A 291 20.92 4.24 28.00
N PRO A 292 21.92 5.10 28.30
CA PRO A 292 23.33 4.76 28.12
C PRO A 292 23.73 3.44 28.80
N ALA A 293 23.16 3.16 29.99
CA ALA A 293 23.38 1.92 30.72
C ALA A 293 22.81 0.68 30.00
N GLN A 294 21.59 0.77 29.45
CA GLN A 294 21.00 -0.32 28.66
C GLN A 294 21.80 -0.60 27.39
N ARG A 295 22.29 0.43 26.70
CA ARG A 295 23.16 0.25 25.53
C ARG A 295 24.47 -0.45 25.89
N ALA A 296 25.13 -0.02 26.96
CA ALA A 296 26.38 -0.62 27.42
C ALA A 296 26.21 -2.10 27.83
N ALA A 297 25.08 -2.44 28.47
CA ALA A 297 24.76 -3.82 28.83
C ALA A 297 24.56 -4.74 27.62
N LEU A 298 24.04 -4.21 26.51
CA LEU A 298 23.81 -4.96 25.26
C LEU A 298 25.07 -5.11 24.39
N THR A 299 26.03 -4.19 24.51
CA THR A 299 27.29 -4.25 23.75
C THR A 299 28.42 -4.94 24.50
N THR A 300 28.24 -5.23 25.80
CA THR A 300 29.20 -6.00 26.58
C THR A 300 28.96 -7.49 26.35
N PRO A 301 29.90 -8.26 25.77
CA PRO A 301 29.72 -9.69 25.64
C PRO A 301 29.61 -10.32 27.04
N SER A 302 28.49 -10.99 27.32
CA SER A 302 28.27 -11.76 28.54
C SER A 302 29.32 -12.86 28.67
N GLY A 303 30.44 -12.56 29.33
CA GLY A 303 31.59 -13.46 29.32
C GLY A 303 32.79 -13.02 30.17
N ARG A 304 32.56 -12.46 31.36
CA ARG A 304 33.49 -12.58 32.50
C ARG A 304 32.76 -12.18 33.79
N SER A 305 32.42 -13.18 34.60
CA SER A 305 32.12 -12.94 36.01
C SER A 305 33.35 -12.29 36.66
N PRO A 306 33.21 -11.21 37.44
CA PRO A 306 34.31 -10.76 38.27
C PRO A 306 34.54 -11.84 39.33
N SER A 307 35.73 -12.43 39.30
CA SER A 307 36.23 -13.34 40.33
C SER A 307 36.05 -12.69 41.70
N ALA A 308 35.39 -13.42 42.60
CA ALA A 308 35.30 -13.05 44.01
C ALA A 308 36.71 -12.88 44.61
N PRO A 309 37.00 -11.82 45.37
CA PRO A 309 38.24 -11.73 46.13
C PRO A 309 38.10 -12.59 47.39
N THR A 310 38.83 -13.70 47.42
CA THR A 310 39.11 -14.45 48.63
C THR A 310 40.18 -13.74 49.45
N GLY A 311 39.85 -13.44 50.71
CA GLY A 311 40.81 -13.41 51.82
C GLY A 311 41.32 -12.04 52.25
N GLY A 312 40.87 -11.60 53.44
CA GLY A 312 41.52 -10.52 54.19
C GLY A 312 40.61 -9.78 55.17
N SER A 313 40.29 -10.40 56.31
CA SER A 313 39.93 -9.70 57.56
C SER A 313 41.11 -9.85 58.54
N PRO A 314 41.21 -9.09 59.66
CA PRO A 314 40.33 -8.03 60.19
C PRO A 314 41.09 -6.77 60.67
N SER A 315 40.36 -5.67 60.95
CA SER A 315 40.58 -4.77 62.10
C SER A 315 39.47 -3.70 62.12
N GLY A 316 38.64 -3.70 63.16
CA GLY A 316 37.77 -2.56 63.50
C GLY A 316 38.52 -1.49 64.31
N PRO A 317 37.84 -0.58 65.04
CA PRO A 317 36.39 -0.41 65.13
C PRO A 317 35.90 1.07 65.17
N THR A 318 34.58 1.21 65.36
CA THR A 318 33.83 2.32 65.98
C THR A 318 33.45 3.58 65.18
N GLY A 319 32.13 3.85 65.16
CA GLY A 319 31.61 5.21 65.30
C GLY A 319 30.39 5.59 64.46
N GLY A 320 29.18 5.49 65.05
CA GLY A 320 28.08 6.44 64.75
C GLY A 320 26.93 5.94 63.87
N SER A 321 25.85 5.51 64.51
CA SER A 321 24.46 5.63 64.01
C SER A 321 23.82 6.91 64.63
N PRO A 322 22.51 7.18 64.50
CA PRO A 322 21.78 7.64 63.30
C PRO A 322 20.85 8.85 63.64
N SER A 323 20.20 9.45 62.64
CA SER A 323 18.98 10.27 62.83
C SER A 323 18.31 10.46 61.46
N SER A 324 17.11 9.90 61.18
CA SER A 324 15.77 10.35 61.64
C SER A 324 15.51 11.80 61.19
N SER A 325 14.40 12.21 60.57
CA SER A 325 13.05 11.69 60.41
C SER A 325 12.21 12.79 59.68
N ASN A 326 10.94 12.49 59.42
CA ASN A 326 9.82 13.36 58.99
C ASN A 326 9.67 13.56 57.47
N GLY A 327 8.54 13.23 56.84
CA GLY A 327 7.17 12.96 57.32
C GLY A 327 6.23 14.11 56.94
N GLY A 328 5.19 13.81 56.14
CA GLY A 328 4.06 14.72 55.95
C GLY A 328 3.38 14.68 54.57
N SER A 329 2.29 13.92 54.48
CA SER A 329 1.16 14.09 53.54
C SER A 329 -0.14 13.97 54.36
N PRO A 330 -1.34 14.26 53.83
CA PRO A 330 -1.85 15.43 53.10
C PRO A 330 -3.06 16.04 53.88
N PRO A 331 -4.00 16.85 53.31
CA PRO A 331 -5.11 16.28 52.53
C PRO A 331 -5.75 17.19 51.43
N ASP A 332 -6.49 16.54 50.51
CA ASP A 332 -7.59 17.04 49.65
C ASP A 332 -8.93 16.83 50.42
N PRO A 333 -10.18 17.26 50.06
CA PRO A 333 -10.73 17.51 48.71
C PRO A 333 -11.79 18.64 48.57
N GLY A 334 -12.21 18.94 47.33
CA GLY A 334 -13.44 19.72 47.09
C GLY A 334 -13.77 20.05 45.63
N GLY A 335 -14.64 19.25 45.00
CA GLY A 335 -15.44 19.66 43.81
C GLY A 335 -16.61 20.59 44.21
N PRO A 336 -17.57 20.97 43.32
CA PRO A 336 -18.09 20.18 42.18
C PRO A 336 -18.44 20.96 40.87
N SER A 337 -18.74 20.22 39.80
CA SER A 337 -19.54 20.65 38.60
C SER A 337 -21.06 20.43 38.86
N PRO A 338 -22.02 20.54 37.91
CA PRO A 338 -22.05 21.05 36.52
C PRO A 338 -23.28 21.97 36.22
N SER A 339 -23.41 22.50 34.99
CA SER A 339 -24.70 22.76 34.31
C SER A 339 -24.52 23.06 32.82
N SER A 340 -25.15 22.24 31.96
CA SER A 340 -25.58 22.54 30.59
C SER A 340 -27.10 22.84 30.61
N PRO A 341 -27.78 23.29 29.54
CA PRO A 341 -27.85 22.64 28.22
C PRO A 341 -27.17 23.40 27.08
#